data_AF-A0A850B8Y0-F1
#
_entry.id   AF-A0A850B8Y0-F1
#
_cell.length_a   1.000
_cell.length_b   1.000
_cell.length_c   1.000
_cell.angle_alpha   90.00
_cell.angle_beta   90.00
_cell.angle_gamma   90.00
#
_symmetry.space_group_name_H-M   'P 1'
#
loop_
_entity.id
_entity.type
_entity.pdbx_description
1 polymer ?
#
loop_
_entity_poly.entity_id
_entity_poly.type
_entity_poly.pdbx_seq_one_letter_code
_entity_poly.pdbx_strand_id
1 'polypeptide(L)'
;MHQLTTITRTTSDQLPESLALLAAPIIGEYDSPETEPLGRVEGAIVDEAGHVAFFVVRVAQHMKLTQKRVLFPLAAVRVEETLSRVPNKILLRTSWTQDQILAQPDFIEDHLLPRNRTDGGPPVEGRWMPAVPNVIPPGSGVNRSKALLLGLKWGIPAGVIGAIMGAIIGYVAGSTFAMVTTAVFFGLASAIAGVIAGATRDSAVDAGEIHAMNPATAGPTATGLDNAGTAGMPYVMQLERALHDRSMFDAGILKATLIQPTLQKVRTDKSVQTPSILEASKPLRT
;
A
#
# COMPACT_ATOMS: atom_id res chain seq x y z
N MET A 1 -10.91 -16.52 -19.18
CA MET A 1 -10.07 -16.87 -18.01
C MET A 1 -8.69 -17.03 -18.54
N HIS A 2 -7.82 -16.07 -18.27
CA HIS A 2 -6.43 -16.14 -18.69
C HIS A 2 -5.67 -17.05 -17.74
N GLN A 3 -4.75 -17.84 -18.28
CA GLN A 3 -3.95 -18.75 -17.45
C GLN A 3 -2.89 -17.95 -16.69
N LEU A 4 -3.03 -17.85 -15.36
CA LEU A 4 -2.07 -17.14 -14.51
C LEU A 4 -1.07 -18.11 -13.86
N THR A 5 0.20 -17.74 -13.80
CA THR A 5 1.26 -18.55 -13.17
C THR A 5 2.01 -17.72 -12.13
N THR A 6 2.04 -18.20 -10.89
CA THR A 6 2.88 -17.62 -9.83
C THR A 6 4.29 -18.16 -9.97
N ILE A 7 5.28 -17.28 -10.11
CA ILE A 7 6.70 -17.62 -10.15
C ILE A 7 7.38 -17.04 -8.91
N THR A 8 7.94 -17.90 -8.05
CA THR A 8 8.64 -17.51 -6.82
C THR A 8 10.10 -17.93 -6.85
N ARG A 9 10.98 -17.12 -6.22
CA ARG A 9 12.37 -17.53 -5.95
C ARG A 9 12.38 -18.64 -4.89
N THR A 10 13.23 -19.64 -5.05
CA THR A 10 13.32 -20.78 -4.12
C THR A 10 14.14 -20.44 -2.87
N THR A 11 15.43 -20.11 -3.02
CA THR A 11 16.29 -19.58 -1.92
C THR A 11 17.65 -19.01 -2.32
N SER A 12 18.06 -18.98 -3.60
CA SER A 12 19.42 -18.54 -3.95
C SER A 12 19.73 -17.10 -3.50
N ASP A 13 20.76 -16.94 -2.66
CA ASP A 13 21.28 -15.63 -2.22
C ASP A 13 21.88 -14.83 -3.39
N GLN A 14 22.29 -15.52 -4.45
CA GLN A 14 22.74 -14.90 -5.70
C GLN A 14 21.68 -15.13 -6.78
N LEU A 15 20.98 -14.05 -7.13
CA LEU A 15 20.12 -13.98 -8.31
C LEU A 15 20.90 -13.35 -9.46
N PRO A 16 20.74 -13.85 -10.71
CA PRO A 16 21.15 -13.13 -11.91
C PRO A 16 20.59 -11.70 -11.92
N GLU A 17 21.30 -10.76 -12.53
CA GLU A 17 20.89 -9.34 -12.58
C GLU A 17 19.51 -9.16 -13.26
N SER A 18 19.19 -10.01 -14.24
CA SER A 18 17.86 -10.07 -14.88
C SER A 18 16.71 -10.49 -13.95
N LEU A 19 17.02 -11.13 -12.81
CA LEU A 19 16.06 -11.50 -11.77
C LEU A 19 16.15 -10.61 -10.52
N ALA A 20 16.96 -9.53 -10.54
CA ALA A 20 17.14 -8.65 -9.38
C ALA A 20 15.84 -8.00 -8.89
N LEU A 21 14.87 -7.77 -9.80
CA LEU A 21 13.51 -7.34 -9.44
C LEU A 21 12.81 -8.30 -8.46
N LEU A 22 13.07 -9.61 -8.52
CA LEU A 22 12.51 -10.60 -7.60
C LEU A 22 13.13 -10.59 -6.20
N ALA A 23 14.05 -9.66 -5.92
CA ALA A 23 14.58 -9.38 -4.59
C ALA A 23 14.59 -7.87 -4.27
N ALA A 24 13.97 -7.04 -5.10
CA ALA A 24 13.91 -5.59 -4.92
C ALA A 24 13.15 -5.24 -3.62
N PRO A 25 13.65 -4.26 -2.82
CA PRO A 25 12.88 -3.70 -1.73
C PRO A 25 11.73 -2.86 -2.28
N ILE A 26 10.63 -2.77 -1.52
CA ILE A 26 9.54 -1.83 -1.78
C ILE A 26 9.62 -0.70 -0.76
N ILE A 27 9.55 0.55 -1.21
CA ILE A 27 9.56 1.77 -0.39
C ILE A 27 8.38 2.68 -0.76
N GLY A 28 7.96 3.57 0.13
CA GLY A 28 6.94 4.56 -0.17
C GLY A 28 7.40 5.59 -1.20
N GLU A 29 6.46 6.19 -1.93
CA GLU A 29 6.74 7.17 -2.99
C GLU A 29 7.60 8.33 -2.48
N TYR A 30 7.28 8.84 -1.28
CA TYR A 30 7.97 9.96 -0.63
C TYR A 30 9.12 9.57 0.30
N ASP A 31 9.41 8.28 0.45
CA ASP A 31 10.46 7.79 1.35
C ASP A 31 11.86 7.92 0.72
N SER A 32 12.87 8.17 1.55
CA SER A 32 14.27 8.05 1.12
C SER A 32 14.58 6.58 0.78
N PRO A 33 15.46 6.28 -0.20
CA PRO A 33 15.99 4.92 -0.38
C PRO A 33 16.71 4.35 0.85
N GLU A 34 17.05 5.20 1.83
CA GLU A 34 17.64 4.84 3.12
C GLU A 34 16.59 4.56 4.23
N THR A 35 15.30 4.79 3.95
CA THR A 35 14.19 4.52 4.87
C THR A 35 13.94 3.01 5.00
N GLU A 36 13.29 2.59 6.09
CA GLU A 36 12.80 1.22 6.28
C GLU A 36 11.93 0.79 5.08
N PRO A 37 12.26 -0.32 4.39
CA PRO A 37 11.42 -0.82 3.30
C PRO A 37 10.11 -1.38 3.82
N LEU A 38 9.01 -1.08 3.13
CA LEU A 38 7.66 -1.60 3.38
C LEU A 38 7.56 -3.12 3.11
N GLY A 39 8.46 -3.65 2.28
CA GLY A 39 8.55 -5.08 2.00
C GLY A 39 9.68 -5.42 1.04
N ARG A 40 9.68 -6.67 0.57
CA ARG A 40 10.57 -7.15 -0.48
C ARG A 40 9.79 -8.04 -1.45
N VAL A 41 10.05 -7.88 -2.74
CA VAL A 41 9.56 -8.82 -3.77
C VAL A 41 10.16 -10.20 -3.52
N GLU A 42 9.38 -11.26 -3.73
CA GLU A 42 9.85 -12.65 -3.71
C GLU A 42 9.41 -13.45 -4.94
N GLY A 43 8.55 -12.88 -5.77
CA GLY A 43 7.99 -13.52 -6.95
C GLY A 43 7.16 -12.55 -7.78
N ALA A 44 6.65 -13.07 -8.89
CA ALA A 44 5.72 -12.39 -9.77
C ALA A 44 4.56 -13.34 -10.12
N ILE A 45 3.40 -12.81 -10.45
CA ILE A 45 2.35 -13.54 -11.17
C ILE A 45 2.41 -13.06 -12.60
N VAL A 46 2.62 -14.00 -13.53
CA VAL A 46 2.59 -13.75 -14.97
C VAL A 46 1.28 -14.23 -15.58
N ASP A 47 0.88 -13.60 -16.67
CA ASP A 47 -0.23 -14.02 -17.52
C ASP A 47 0.18 -15.09 -18.55
N GLU A 48 -0.77 -15.45 -19.42
CA GLU A 48 -0.60 -16.46 -20.48
C GLU A 48 0.36 -16.02 -21.59
N ALA A 49 0.55 -14.71 -21.77
CA ALA A 49 1.56 -14.13 -22.65
C ALA A 49 2.93 -13.99 -21.94
N GLY A 50 3.00 -14.36 -20.65
CA GLY A 50 4.19 -14.29 -19.81
C GLY A 50 4.53 -12.87 -19.33
N HIS A 51 3.59 -11.92 -19.42
CA HIS A 51 3.77 -10.57 -18.89
C HIS A 51 3.52 -10.52 -17.38
N VAL A 52 4.26 -9.67 -16.66
CA VAL A 52 4.11 -9.53 -15.21
C VAL A 52 2.84 -8.73 -14.87
N ALA A 53 1.83 -9.40 -14.32
CA ALA A 53 0.60 -8.77 -13.87
C ALA A 53 0.73 -8.24 -12.43
N PHE A 54 1.37 -9.01 -11.54
CA PHE A 54 1.55 -8.67 -10.12
C PHE A 54 2.94 -9.05 -9.60
N PHE A 55 3.43 -8.34 -8.60
CA PHE A 55 4.53 -8.78 -7.74
C PHE A 55 3.98 -9.46 -6.48
N VAL A 56 4.61 -10.57 -6.08
CA VAL A 56 4.40 -11.21 -4.78
C VAL A 56 5.38 -10.60 -3.80
N VAL A 57 4.87 -9.91 -2.78
CA VAL A 57 5.67 -9.08 -1.87
C VAL A 57 5.52 -9.59 -0.45
N ARG A 58 6.64 -9.90 0.21
CA ARG A 58 6.69 -10.17 1.64
C ARG A 58 6.74 -8.85 2.39
N VAL A 59 5.73 -8.59 3.22
CA VAL A 59 5.61 -7.33 3.96
C VAL A 59 6.63 -7.28 5.09
N ALA A 60 7.28 -6.13 5.28
CA ALA A 60 8.17 -5.88 6.40
C ALA A 60 7.44 -5.08 7.50
N GLN A 61 7.86 -5.28 8.75
CA GLN A 61 7.46 -4.49 9.90
C GLN A 61 8.63 -4.39 10.87
N HIS A 62 8.98 -3.18 11.30
CA HIS A 62 10.05 -2.91 12.27
C HIS A 62 11.39 -3.54 11.85
N MET A 63 11.81 -3.27 10.61
CA MET A 63 13.03 -3.75 9.95
C MET A 63 13.10 -5.29 9.77
N LYS A 64 11.98 -6.01 9.92
CA LYS A 64 11.91 -7.47 9.79
C LYS A 64 10.86 -7.89 8.78
N LEU A 65 11.25 -8.76 7.83
CA LEU A 65 10.32 -9.41 6.93
C LEU A 65 9.38 -10.33 7.73
N THR A 66 8.08 -10.16 7.52
CA THR A 66 7.03 -10.94 8.21
C THR A 66 6.68 -12.21 7.42
N GLN A 67 5.78 -13.04 7.95
CA GLN A 67 5.21 -14.14 7.17
C GLN A 67 4.15 -13.69 6.15
N LYS A 68 3.56 -12.49 6.32
CA LYS A 68 2.53 -11.95 5.44
C LYS A 68 3.10 -11.68 4.04
N ARG A 69 2.45 -12.26 3.05
CA ARG A 69 2.66 -11.96 1.62
C ARG A 69 1.44 -11.25 1.09
N VAL A 70 1.61 -10.30 0.18
CA VAL A 70 0.53 -9.57 -0.49
C VAL A 70 0.86 -9.47 -1.98
N LEU A 71 -0.16 -9.23 -2.80
CA LEU A 71 0.00 -8.98 -4.23
C LEU A 71 0.01 -7.46 -4.49
N PHE A 72 1.00 -7.01 -5.25
CA PHE A 72 1.07 -5.62 -5.75
C PHE A 72 0.84 -5.65 -7.26
N PRO A 73 -0.18 -4.96 -7.80
CA PRO A 73 -0.32 -4.77 -9.23
C PRO A 73 0.93 -4.10 -9.83
N LEU A 74 1.38 -4.51 -11.02
CA LEU A 74 2.49 -3.83 -11.70
C LEU A 74 2.22 -2.32 -11.85
N ALA A 75 0.96 -1.94 -12.11
CA ALA A 75 0.51 -0.55 -12.23
C ALA A 75 0.53 0.27 -10.93
N ALA A 76 0.77 -0.36 -9.77
CA ALA A 76 0.85 0.27 -8.45
C ALA A 76 2.32 0.46 -7.96
N VAL A 77 3.30 0.12 -8.81
CA VAL A 77 4.72 0.29 -8.51
C VAL A 77 5.47 0.97 -9.65
N ARG A 78 6.46 1.81 -9.29
CA ARG A 78 7.46 2.36 -10.20
C ARG A 78 8.79 1.65 -9.95
N VAL A 79 9.46 1.22 -11.01
CA VAL A 79 10.80 0.65 -10.92
C VAL A 79 11.82 1.78 -11.00
N GLU A 80 12.71 1.88 -10.02
CA GLU A 80 13.82 2.84 -10.02
C GLU A 80 15.16 2.13 -9.86
N GLU A 81 16.16 2.62 -10.57
CA GLU A 81 17.57 2.30 -10.30
C GLU A 81 18.11 3.28 -9.26
N THR A 82 18.73 2.76 -8.21
CA THR A 82 19.38 3.59 -7.18
C THR A 82 20.86 3.74 -7.45
N LEU A 83 21.34 4.99 -7.41
CA LEU A 83 22.76 5.34 -7.47
C LEU A 83 23.45 5.23 -6.10
N SER A 84 22.72 4.88 -5.05
CA SER A 84 23.23 4.78 -3.67
C SER A 84 24.08 3.51 -3.46
N ARG A 85 24.92 3.53 -2.41
CA ARG A 85 25.78 2.39 -1.99
C ARG A 85 25.00 1.19 -1.41
N VAL A 86 23.71 1.07 -1.67
CA VAL A 86 22.84 -0.01 -1.18
C VAL A 86 23.12 -1.25 -2.04
N PRO A 87 23.22 -2.46 -1.47
CA PRO A 87 23.58 -3.68 -2.23
C PRO A 87 22.59 -4.08 -3.33
N ASN A 88 21.40 -3.48 -3.37
CA ASN A 88 20.41 -3.69 -4.42
C ASN A 88 20.34 -2.45 -5.33
N LYS A 89 20.78 -2.59 -6.59
CA LYS A 89 20.71 -1.51 -7.61
C LYS A 89 19.29 -1.10 -7.96
N ILE A 90 18.30 -1.96 -7.76
CA ILE A 90 16.91 -1.74 -8.18
C ILE A 90 16.01 -1.73 -6.94
N LEU A 91 15.09 -0.78 -6.90
CA LEU A 91 14.02 -0.68 -5.90
C LEU A 91 12.66 -0.47 -6.58
N LEU A 92 11.59 -0.78 -5.85
CA LEU A 92 10.22 -0.45 -6.25
C LEU A 92 9.68 0.66 -5.35
N ARG A 93 9.23 1.77 -5.94
CA ARG A 93 8.39 2.74 -5.24
C ARG A 93 6.93 2.37 -5.38
N THR A 94 6.15 2.60 -4.32
CA THR A 94 4.70 2.50 -4.35
C THR A 94 4.08 3.72 -3.69
N SER A 95 2.92 4.18 -4.18
CA SER A 95 2.11 5.17 -3.48
C SER A 95 1.32 4.56 -2.32
N TRP A 96 1.39 3.24 -2.11
CA TRP A 96 0.65 2.57 -1.04
C TRP A 96 1.32 2.78 0.32
N THR A 97 0.55 3.25 1.31
CA THR A 97 1.04 3.41 2.69
C THR A 97 1.18 2.06 3.41
N GLN A 98 1.99 2.00 4.46
CA GLN A 98 2.19 0.79 5.25
C GLN A 98 0.88 0.18 5.76
N ASP A 99 -0.07 1.00 6.21
CA ASP A 99 -1.38 0.53 6.68
C ASP A 99 -2.22 -0.03 5.52
N GLN A 100 -2.21 0.63 4.35
CA GLN A 100 -2.88 0.14 3.14
C GLN A 100 -2.34 -1.23 2.70
N ILE A 101 -1.02 -1.46 2.82
CA ILE A 101 -0.35 -2.76 2.56
C ILE A 101 -0.78 -3.81 3.59
N LEU A 102 -0.83 -3.46 4.88
CA LEU A 102 -1.24 -4.37 5.95
C LEU A 102 -2.72 -4.76 5.89
N ALA A 103 -3.57 -3.90 5.32
CA ALA A 103 -4.98 -4.18 5.07
C ALA A 103 -5.26 -4.97 3.78
N GLN A 104 -4.25 -5.32 2.98
CA GLN A 104 -4.44 -6.21 1.83
C GLN A 104 -4.68 -7.66 2.26
N PRO A 105 -5.44 -8.45 1.48
CA PRO A 105 -5.57 -9.89 1.70
C PRO A 105 -4.22 -10.62 1.68
N ASP A 106 -4.06 -11.61 2.55
CA ASP A 106 -2.85 -12.43 2.61
C ASP A 106 -2.78 -13.41 1.43
N PHE A 107 -1.66 -13.40 0.71
CA PHE A 107 -1.34 -14.38 -0.33
C PHE A 107 -0.67 -15.62 0.27
N ILE A 108 -1.50 -16.49 0.84
CA ILE A 108 -1.04 -17.67 1.59
C ILE A 108 -0.56 -18.78 0.65
N GLU A 109 -1.27 -19.04 -0.45
CA GLU A 109 -1.07 -20.24 -1.28
C GLU A 109 -0.72 -19.86 -2.73
N ASP A 110 0.46 -20.27 -3.22
CA ASP A 110 0.98 -19.88 -4.55
C ASP A 110 0.07 -20.27 -5.74
N HIS A 111 -0.90 -21.17 -5.52
CA HIS A 111 -1.79 -21.73 -6.54
C HIS A 111 -3.23 -21.18 -6.47
N LEU A 112 -3.55 -20.29 -5.51
CA LEU A 112 -4.88 -19.71 -5.31
C LEU A 112 -4.78 -18.19 -5.14
N LEU A 113 -5.58 -17.44 -5.90
CA LEU A 113 -5.69 -15.99 -5.69
C LEU A 113 -6.46 -15.68 -4.39
N PRO A 114 -6.10 -14.60 -3.66
CA PRO A 114 -6.79 -14.21 -2.43
C PRO A 114 -8.24 -13.83 -2.71
N ARG A 115 -9.21 -14.37 -1.95
CA ARG A 115 -10.65 -14.17 -2.18
C ARG A 115 -11.05 -12.69 -2.25
N ASN A 116 -12.09 -12.40 -3.04
CA ASN A 116 -12.64 -11.05 -3.14
C ASN A 116 -13.01 -10.51 -1.75
N ARG A 117 -12.42 -9.38 -1.39
CA ARG A 117 -12.61 -8.71 -0.10
C ARG A 117 -14.07 -8.31 0.18
N THR A 118 -14.83 -7.96 -0.86
CA THR A 118 -16.15 -7.31 -0.67
C THR A 118 -17.28 -8.31 -0.45
N ASP A 119 -17.24 -9.47 -1.10
CA ASP A 119 -18.31 -10.48 -1.09
C ASP A 119 -17.83 -11.89 -0.70
N GLY A 120 -16.53 -12.08 -0.45
CA GLY A 120 -15.93 -13.41 -0.20
C GLY A 120 -15.95 -14.35 -1.42
N GLY A 121 -16.33 -13.84 -2.59
CA GLY A 121 -16.58 -14.57 -3.83
C GLY A 121 -15.32 -14.99 -4.61
N PRO A 122 -15.51 -15.51 -5.84
CA PRO A 122 -14.45 -16.10 -6.67
C PRO A 122 -13.82 -15.15 -7.72
N PRO A 123 -12.73 -15.58 -8.40
CA PRO A 123 -12.20 -15.26 -9.74
C PRO A 123 -12.64 -14.06 -10.61
N VAL A 124 -12.96 -12.87 -10.10
CA VAL A 124 -13.31 -11.71 -10.98
C VAL A 124 -12.08 -10.88 -11.34
N GLU A 125 -11.37 -11.31 -12.39
CA GLU A 125 -10.13 -10.72 -12.96
C GLU A 125 -10.10 -9.17 -12.97
N GLY A 126 -11.22 -8.49 -13.27
CA GLY A 126 -11.31 -7.02 -13.34
C GLY A 126 -11.72 -6.27 -12.05
N ARG A 127 -11.94 -6.96 -10.91
CA ARG A 127 -12.36 -6.33 -9.63
C ARG A 127 -11.43 -6.63 -8.45
N TRP A 128 -10.46 -7.52 -8.62
CA TRP A 128 -9.84 -8.24 -7.50
C TRP A 128 -8.73 -7.50 -6.77
N MET A 129 -8.05 -6.59 -7.47
CA MET A 129 -7.18 -5.57 -6.88
C MET A 129 -7.14 -4.40 -7.87
N PRO A 130 -7.93 -3.32 -7.67
CA PRO A 130 -7.65 -2.09 -8.41
C PRO A 130 -6.21 -1.63 -8.10
N ALA A 131 -5.56 -0.93 -9.05
CA ALA A 131 -4.25 -0.32 -8.80
C ALA A 131 -4.30 0.73 -7.68
N VAL A 132 -5.50 1.29 -7.44
CA VAL A 132 -5.86 2.11 -6.29
C VAL A 132 -5.86 1.23 -5.02
N PRO A 133 -5.11 1.60 -3.96
CA PRO A 133 -5.11 0.84 -2.72
C PRO A 133 -6.51 0.81 -2.08
N ASN A 134 -6.73 -0.13 -1.16
CA ASN A 134 -7.95 -0.09 -0.36
C ASN A 134 -7.99 1.23 0.41
N VAL A 135 -9.00 2.07 0.18
CA VAL A 135 -9.28 3.23 1.03
C VAL A 135 -9.59 2.70 2.42
N ILE A 136 -8.58 2.72 3.29
CA ILE A 136 -8.79 2.58 4.73
C ILE A 136 -9.43 3.89 5.16
N PRO A 137 -10.71 3.93 5.58
CA PRO A 137 -11.25 5.14 6.18
C PRO A 137 -10.35 5.46 7.38
N PRO A 138 -9.85 6.72 7.52
CA PRO A 138 -8.86 7.06 8.52
C PRO A 138 -9.35 6.58 9.87
N GLY A 139 -8.61 5.64 10.46
CA GLY A 139 -9.11 4.88 11.59
C GLY A 139 -9.51 5.82 12.73
N SER A 140 -10.56 5.49 13.47
CA SER A 140 -10.93 6.25 14.68
C SER A 140 -9.77 6.33 15.71
N GLY A 141 -8.77 5.47 15.54
CA GLY A 141 -7.45 5.49 16.16
C GLY A 141 -6.31 6.07 15.30
N VAL A 142 -6.49 7.22 14.62
CA VAL A 142 -5.38 8.19 14.55
C VAL A 142 -4.95 8.38 15.99
N ASN A 143 -3.80 7.81 16.34
CA ASN A 143 -3.46 7.53 17.72
C ASN A 143 -3.21 8.88 18.41
N ARG A 144 -4.25 9.44 19.05
CA ARG A 144 -4.32 10.87 19.39
C ARG A 144 -3.13 11.32 20.22
N SER A 145 -2.61 10.41 21.05
CA SER A 145 -1.36 10.57 21.79
C SER A 145 -0.13 10.77 20.88
N LYS A 146 0.07 9.96 19.84
CA LYS A 146 1.17 10.13 18.86
C LYS A 146 0.98 11.38 17.99
N ALA A 147 -0.22 11.65 17.51
CA ALA A 147 -0.49 12.85 16.71
C ALA A 147 -0.28 14.13 17.53
N LEU A 148 -0.69 14.14 18.80
CA LEU A 148 -0.45 15.23 19.73
C LEU A 148 1.03 15.33 20.15
N LEU A 149 1.76 14.20 20.24
CA LEU A 149 3.20 14.17 20.50
C LEU A 149 4.03 14.73 19.33
N LEU A 150 3.73 14.34 18.09
CA LEU A 150 4.33 14.94 16.88
C LEU A 150 3.93 16.41 16.75
N GLY A 151 2.66 16.72 16.99
CA GLY A 151 2.15 18.09 17.04
C GLY A 151 2.89 18.94 18.06
N LEU A 152 3.18 18.44 19.27
CA LEU A 152 4.02 19.14 20.26
C LEU A 152 5.46 19.34 19.76
N LYS A 153 6.06 18.30 19.19
CA LYS A 153 7.46 18.33 18.71
C LYS A 153 7.69 19.42 17.67
N TRP A 154 6.72 19.68 16.79
CA TRP A 154 6.79 20.74 15.78
C TRP A 154 6.14 22.06 16.21
N GLY A 155 5.12 22.00 17.07
CA GLY A 155 4.42 23.17 17.62
C GLY A 155 5.25 23.98 18.60
N ILE A 156 6.13 23.36 19.40
CA ILE A 156 7.03 24.10 20.32
C ILE A 156 7.99 25.02 19.54
N PRO A 157 8.76 24.55 18.53
CA PRO A 157 9.57 25.43 17.68
C PRO A 157 8.77 26.56 17.02
N ALA A 158 7.59 26.26 16.48
CA ALA A 158 6.72 27.25 15.85
C ALA A 158 6.24 28.32 16.85
N GLY A 159 5.89 27.91 18.08
CA GLY A 159 5.51 28.82 19.16
C GLY A 159 6.65 29.72 19.64
N VAL A 160 7.89 29.22 19.69
CA VAL A 160 9.07 30.05 20.02
C VAL A 160 9.29 31.12 18.94
N ILE A 161 9.23 30.75 17.66
CA ILE A 161 9.37 31.69 16.54
C ILE A 161 8.24 32.74 16.57
N GLY A 162 7.00 32.31 16.78
CA GLY A 162 5.85 33.19 16.94
C GLY A 162 6.01 34.18 18.10
N ALA A 163 6.49 33.71 19.26
CA ALA A 163 6.72 34.56 20.43
C ALA A 163 7.80 35.61 20.20
N ILE A 164 8.90 35.26 19.51
CA ILE A 164 9.96 36.21 19.14
C ILE A 164 9.40 37.29 18.19
N MET A 165 8.67 36.90 17.16
CA MET A 165 8.04 37.85 16.22
C MET A 165 7.01 38.75 16.92
N GLY A 166 6.19 38.17 17.80
CA GLY A 166 5.24 38.92 18.63
C GLY A 166 5.93 39.94 19.53
N ALA A 167 7.03 39.56 20.19
CA ALA A 167 7.82 40.49 21.00
C ALA A 167 8.38 41.66 20.17
N ILE A 168 8.95 41.39 18.99
CA ILE A 168 9.47 42.45 18.09
C ILE A 168 8.35 43.43 17.72
N ILE A 169 7.17 42.94 17.34
CA ILE A 169 6.01 43.79 16.99
C ILE A 169 5.56 44.64 18.17
N GLY A 170 5.42 44.04 19.36
CA GLY A 170 4.96 44.77 20.55
C GLY A 170 6.00 45.72 21.14
N TYR A 171 7.29 45.48 20.91
CA TYR A 171 8.36 46.42 21.23
C TYR A 171 8.27 47.69 20.36
N VAL A 172 8.04 47.53 19.04
CA VAL A 172 7.80 48.65 18.11
C VAL A 172 6.53 49.43 18.49
N ALA A 173 5.53 48.77 19.09
CA ALA A 173 4.33 49.43 19.63
C ALA A 173 4.57 50.22 20.95
N GLY A 174 5.81 50.30 21.44
CA GLY A 174 6.23 51.30 22.43
C GLY A 174 5.92 50.99 23.90
N SER A 175 5.57 49.75 24.26
CA SER A 175 5.47 49.37 25.69
C SER A 175 5.86 47.92 25.97
N THR A 176 6.50 47.69 27.11
CA THR A 176 6.84 46.36 27.63
C THR A 176 5.59 45.49 27.82
N PHE A 177 4.46 46.11 28.19
CA PHE A 177 3.18 45.40 28.29
C PHE A 177 2.73 44.88 26.92
N ALA A 178 2.70 45.75 25.88
CA ALA A 178 2.38 45.32 24.52
C ALA A 178 3.31 44.20 24.04
N MET A 179 4.64 44.35 24.22
CA MET A 179 5.65 43.33 23.91
C MET A 179 5.33 41.95 24.51
N VAL A 180 5.00 41.89 25.80
CA VAL A 180 4.65 40.62 26.46
C VAL A 180 3.31 40.07 25.95
N THR A 181 2.30 40.92 25.79
CA THR A 181 0.97 40.48 25.32
C THR A 181 1.01 39.94 23.89
N THR A 182 1.72 40.61 22.97
CA THR A 182 1.86 40.13 21.59
C THR A 182 2.76 38.91 21.48
N ALA A 183 3.83 38.81 22.28
CA ALA A 183 4.67 37.60 22.34
C ALA A 183 3.86 36.38 22.77
N VAL A 184 3.04 36.49 23.83
CA VAL A 184 2.18 35.39 24.28
C VAL A 184 1.13 35.04 23.21
N PHE A 185 0.48 36.04 22.61
CA PHE A 185 -0.55 35.82 21.60
C PHE A 185 -0.02 35.10 20.35
N PHE A 186 1.05 35.63 19.74
CA PHE A 186 1.65 35.02 18.55
C PHE A 186 2.32 33.69 18.87
N GLY A 187 2.95 33.54 20.05
CA GLY A 187 3.51 32.25 20.48
C GLY A 187 2.44 31.16 20.62
N LEU A 188 1.31 31.47 21.24
CA LEU A 188 0.19 30.53 21.37
C LEU A 188 -0.45 30.22 20.00
N ALA A 189 -0.70 31.24 19.18
CA ALA A 189 -1.29 31.08 17.85
C ALA A 189 -0.39 30.24 16.93
N SER A 190 0.92 30.50 16.91
CA SER A 190 1.88 29.73 16.11
C SER A 190 2.10 28.32 16.66
N ALA A 191 2.02 28.10 17.97
CA ALA A 191 2.06 26.76 18.54
C ALA A 191 0.82 25.94 18.14
N ILE A 192 -0.38 26.52 18.22
CA ILE A 192 -1.63 25.87 17.79
C ILE A 192 -1.59 25.60 16.28
N ALA A 193 -1.16 26.57 15.47
CA ALA A 193 -0.99 26.39 14.02
C ALA A 193 0.03 25.29 13.68
N GLY A 194 1.15 25.21 14.42
CA GLY A 194 2.15 24.15 14.27
C GLY A 194 1.65 22.76 14.69
N VAL A 195 0.83 22.67 15.75
CA VAL A 195 0.16 21.43 16.16
C VAL A 195 -0.85 20.99 15.10
N ILE A 196 -1.67 21.91 14.58
CA ILE A 196 -2.65 21.62 13.52
C ILE A 196 -1.91 21.20 12.25
N ALA A 197 -0.92 21.97 11.77
CA ALA A 197 -0.15 21.65 10.58
C ALA A 197 0.64 20.33 10.71
N GLY A 198 1.12 20.00 11.90
CA GLY A 198 1.75 18.70 12.19
C GLY A 198 0.74 17.56 12.13
N ALA A 199 -0.42 17.70 12.77
CA ALA A 199 -1.47 16.68 12.76
C ALA A 199 -2.15 16.52 11.40
N THR A 200 -2.29 17.60 10.62
CA THR A 200 -2.83 17.55 9.26
C THR A 200 -1.81 17.16 8.22
N ARG A 201 -0.49 17.11 8.50
CA ARG A 201 0.49 16.69 7.49
C ARG A 201 0.28 15.23 7.09
N ASP A 202 0.11 14.35 8.08
CA ASP A 202 -0.20 12.95 7.86
C ASP A 202 -1.60 12.83 7.20
N SER A 203 -2.62 13.51 7.76
CA SER A 203 -4.00 13.44 7.25
C SER A 203 -4.24 14.11 5.89
N ALA A 204 -3.38 15.04 5.44
CA ALA A 204 -3.50 15.73 4.15
C ALA A 204 -2.68 15.06 3.05
N VAL A 205 -1.66 14.27 3.39
CA VAL A 205 -1.11 13.26 2.48
C VAL A 205 -2.18 12.20 2.25
N ASP A 206 -2.71 11.60 3.32
CA ASP A 206 -3.82 10.61 3.26
C ASP A 206 -5.05 11.15 2.50
N ALA A 207 -5.45 12.41 2.70
CA ALA A 207 -6.61 13.01 2.01
C ALA A 207 -6.28 13.53 0.59
N GLY A 208 -5.02 13.87 0.31
CA GLY A 208 -4.56 14.25 -1.03
C GLY A 208 -4.65 13.07 -1.99
N GLU A 209 -4.29 11.87 -1.52
CA GLU A 209 -4.46 10.60 -2.25
C GLU A 209 -5.94 10.34 -2.63
N ILE A 210 -6.89 10.67 -1.74
CA ILE A 210 -8.34 10.53 -1.98
C ILE A 210 -8.86 11.47 -3.09
N HIS A 211 -8.22 12.62 -3.32
CA HIS A 211 -8.62 13.58 -4.37
C HIS A 211 -7.82 13.44 -5.68
N ALA A 212 -6.59 12.93 -5.63
CA ALA A 212 -5.84 12.57 -6.83
C ALA A 212 -6.47 11.36 -7.56
N MET A 213 -7.16 10.47 -6.85
CA MET A 213 -7.77 9.25 -7.39
C MET A 213 -9.29 9.37 -7.57
N ASN A 214 -9.76 10.33 -8.37
CA ASN A 214 -11.15 10.34 -8.85
C ASN A 214 -11.27 9.50 -10.15
N PRO A 215 -11.82 8.26 -10.10
CA PRO A 215 -11.81 7.34 -11.23
C PRO A 215 -12.74 7.77 -12.37
N ALA A 216 -13.64 8.74 -12.15
CA ALA A 216 -14.51 9.28 -13.21
C ALA A 216 -13.73 10.03 -14.31
N THR A 217 -12.46 10.37 -14.07
CA THR A 217 -11.57 11.08 -15.01
C THR A 217 -10.51 10.18 -15.66
N ALA A 218 -10.31 8.96 -15.14
CA ALA A 218 -9.39 7.98 -15.71
C ALA A 218 -10.16 7.06 -16.65
N GLY A 219 -10.00 7.25 -17.96
CA GLY A 219 -10.65 6.39 -18.97
C GLY A 219 -10.23 4.92 -18.86
N PRO A 220 -11.03 3.98 -19.40
CA PRO A 220 -10.81 2.52 -19.30
C PRO A 220 -9.58 1.99 -20.09
N THR A 221 -8.62 2.85 -20.39
CA THR A 221 -7.42 2.58 -21.21
C THR A 221 -6.12 2.98 -20.51
N ALA A 222 -6.13 3.21 -19.19
CA ALA A 222 -4.90 3.37 -18.40
C ALA A 222 -4.17 2.02 -18.28
N THR A 223 -3.49 1.62 -19.36
CA THR A 223 -2.63 0.44 -19.40
C THR A 223 -1.50 0.59 -18.38
N GLY A 224 -1.25 -0.45 -17.58
CA GLY A 224 -0.27 -0.39 -16.48
C GLY A 224 1.17 -0.01 -16.85
N LEU A 225 1.49 0.00 -18.15
CA LEU A 225 2.77 0.49 -18.70
C LEU A 225 3.03 1.97 -18.37
N ASP A 226 2.00 2.82 -18.35
CA ASP A 226 2.19 4.27 -18.15
C ASP A 226 2.69 4.59 -16.73
N ASN A 227 2.32 3.76 -15.75
CA ASN A 227 2.68 3.94 -14.35
C ASN A 227 4.02 3.31 -13.96
N ALA A 228 4.50 2.29 -14.66
CA ALA A 228 5.83 1.70 -14.41
C ALA A 228 6.97 2.72 -14.62
N GLY A 229 6.68 3.79 -15.38
CA GLY A 229 7.62 4.82 -15.79
C GLY A 229 8.47 4.35 -16.97
N THR A 230 8.73 5.25 -17.93
CA THR A 230 9.54 4.93 -19.13
C THR A 230 10.93 4.39 -18.79
N ALA A 231 11.49 4.79 -17.64
CA ALA A 231 12.77 4.30 -17.12
C ALA A 231 12.70 2.88 -16.50
N GLY A 232 11.52 2.44 -16.03
CA GLY A 232 11.33 1.15 -15.37
C GLY A 232 11.11 -0.02 -16.32
N MET A 233 10.50 0.25 -17.48
CA MET A 233 10.15 -0.76 -18.50
C MET A 233 11.32 -1.69 -18.92
N PRO A 234 12.57 -1.24 -19.11
CA PRO A 234 13.67 -2.13 -19.48
C PRO A 234 13.94 -3.23 -18.46
N TYR A 235 13.74 -2.97 -17.16
CA TYR A 235 13.93 -3.97 -16.10
C TYR A 235 12.77 -4.97 -16.07
N VAL A 236 11.52 -4.51 -16.27
CA VAL A 236 10.36 -5.40 -16.37
C VAL A 236 10.49 -6.32 -17.59
N MET A 237 10.89 -5.80 -18.75
CA MET A 237 11.15 -6.62 -19.95
C MET A 237 12.32 -7.60 -19.78
N GLN A 238 13.36 -7.24 -19.02
CA GLN A 238 14.45 -8.16 -18.68
C GLN A 238 13.98 -9.27 -17.74
N LEU A 239 13.16 -8.94 -16.74
CA LEU A 239 12.52 -9.91 -15.87
C LEU A 239 11.64 -10.85 -16.68
N GLU A 240 10.70 -10.34 -17.47
CA GLU A 240 9.82 -11.16 -18.33
C GLU A 240 10.64 -12.11 -19.22
N ARG A 241 11.70 -11.62 -19.88
CA ARG A 241 12.59 -12.47 -20.68
C ARG A 241 13.27 -13.58 -19.85
N ALA A 242 13.69 -13.27 -18.63
CA ALA A 242 14.30 -14.26 -17.73
C ALA A 242 13.26 -15.24 -17.13
N LEU A 243 12.01 -14.83 -16.95
CA LEU A 243 10.90 -15.69 -16.55
C LEU A 243 10.47 -16.68 -17.65
N HIS A 244 10.80 -16.39 -18.92
CA HIS A 244 10.65 -17.31 -20.05
C HIS A 244 11.85 -18.26 -20.22
N ASP A 245 13.00 -18.00 -19.57
CA ASP A 245 14.18 -18.84 -19.67
C ASP A 245 14.01 -20.10 -18.80
N ARG A 246 13.72 -21.22 -19.47
CA ARG A 246 13.52 -22.53 -18.84
C ARG A 246 14.70 -22.96 -17.97
N SER A 247 15.92 -22.54 -18.30
CA SER A 247 17.11 -22.91 -17.52
C SER A 247 17.06 -22.41 -16.07
N MET A 248 16.35 -21.31 -15.79
CA MET A 248 16.15 -20.79 -14.43
C MET A 248 15.30 -21.71 -13.55
N PHE A 249 14.39 -22.48 -14.16
CA PHE A 249 13.55 -23.46 -13.47
C PHE A 249 14.25 -24.82 -13.37
N ASP A 250 14.92 -25.25 -14.44
CA ASP A 250 15.69 -26.50 -14.46
C ASP A 250 16.88 -26.45 -13.48
N ALA A 251 17.49 -25.27 -13.27
CA ALA A 251 18.49 -25.00 -12.24
C ALA A 251 17.90 -24.83 -10.81
N GLY A 252 16.57 -24.87 -10.66
CA GLY A 252 15.89 -24.74 -9.37
C GLY A 252 15.95 -23.35 -8.73
N ILE A 253 16.30 -22.29 -9.48
CA ILE A 253 16.35 -20.90 -9.01
C ILE A 253 14.93 -20.33 -8.87
N LEU A 254 14.06 -20.70 -9.81
CA LEU A 254 12.65 -20.30 -9.86
C LEU A 254 11.72 -21.51 -9.73
N LYS A 255 10.60 -21.31 -9.05
CA LYS A 255 9.48 -22.25 -8.95
C LYS A 255 8.26 -21.63 -9.62
N ALA A 256 7.80 -22.24 -10.72
CA ALA A 256 6.49 -21.93 -11.29
C ALA A 256 5.40 -22.75 -10.58
N THR A 257 4.29 -22.09 -10.23
CA THR A 257 3.07 -22.71 -9.69
C THR A 257 1.89 -22.19 -10.49
N LEU A 258 1.21 -23.09 -11.19
CA LEU A 258 0.00 -22.75 -11.94
C LEU A 258 -1.10 -22.33 -10.97
N ILE A 259 -1.67 -21.14 -11.16
CA ILE A 259 -2.86 -20.72 -10.41
C ILE A 259 -4.04 -21.52 -10.95
N GLN A 260 -4.67 -22.30 -10.07
CA GLN A 260 -5.87 -23.02 -10.46
C GLN A 260 -7.00 -21.99 -10.61
N PRO A 261 -7.71 -21.94 -11.77
CA PRO A 261 -8.96 -21.22 -11.81
C PRO A 261 -9.82 -21.83 -10.70
N THR A 262 -10.36 -20.99 -9.81
CA THR A 262 -11.17 -21.49 -8.70
C THR A 262 -12.44 -22.09 -9.28
N LEU A 263 -12.38 -23.38 -9.61
CA LEU A 263 -13.50 -24.20 -9.94
C LEU A 263 -14.36 -24.23 -8.68
N GLN A 264 -15.27 -23.27 -8.61
CA GLN A 264 -16.43 -23.38 -7.75
C GLN A 264 -17.10 -24.68 -8.15
N LYS A 265 -16.80 -25.73 -7.39
CA LYS A 265 -17.77 -26.74 -7.07
C LYS A 265 -18.87 -25.99 -6.33
N VAL A 266 -19.73 -25.31 -7.11
CA VAL A 266 -20.94 -24.64 -6.63
C VAL A 266 -21.67 -25.76 -5.94
N ARG A 267 -21.57 -25.75 -4.61
CA ARG A 267 -22.23 -26.73 -3.78
C ARG A 267 -23.68 -26.32 -3.80
N THR A 268 -24.38 -26.79 -4.84
CA THR A 268 -25.83 -26.92 -4.89
C THR A 268 -26.24 -27.94 -3.83
N ASP A 269 -25.97 -27.60 -2.56
CA ASP A 269 -26.59 -28.25 -1.43
C ASP A 269 -28.08 -28.03 -1.59
N LYS A 270 -28.74 -29.15 -1.82
CA LYS A 270 -30.18 -29.28 -2.04
C LYS A 270 -30.95 -28.69 -0.86
N SER A 271 -32.23 -28.46 -1.11
CA SER A 271 -33.27 -28.10 -0.12
C SER A 271 -33.08 -26.75 0.56
N VAL A 272 -33.53 -25.70 -0.14
CA VAL A 272 -34.37 -24.70 0.53
C VAL A 272 -35.60 -25.45 1.07
N GLN A 273 -35.58 -25.82 2.35
CA GLN A 273 -36.80 -26.25 3.03
C GLN A 273 -37.69 -25.01 3.17
N THR A 274 -38.76 -24.96 2.39
CA THR A 274 -39.84 -24.00 2.61
C THR A 274 -40.42 -24.24 4.01
N PRO A 275 -40.38 -23.27 4.94
CA PRO A 275 -41.01 -23.46 6.24
C PRO A 275 -42.52 -23.53 6.05
N SER A 276 -43.10 -24.71 6.31
CA SER A 276 -44.56 -24.87 6.36
C SER A 276 -45.11 -24.03 7.50
N ILE A 277 -45.73 -22.89 7.17
CA ILE A 277 -46.56 -22.12 8.10
C ILE A 277 -47.85 -22.93 8.29
N LEU A 278 -47.84 -23.81 9.28
CA LEU A 278 -48.98 -24.62 9.67
C LEU A 278 -49.50 -24.17 11.04
N GLU A 279 -50.79 -23.92 11.04
CA GLU A 279 -51.61 -23.30 12.07
C GLU A 279 -51.40 -23.86 13.50
N ALA A 280 -51.46 -22.94 14.48
CA ALA A 280 -51.72 -23.29 15.88
C ALA A 280 -52.67 -22.26 16.51
N SER A 281 -53.93 -22.29 16.08
CA SER A 281 -55.02 -21.56 16.73
C SER A 281 -55.27 -22.13 18.14
N LYS A 282 -54.91 -21.36 19.18
CA LYS A 282 -55.30 -21.67 20.57
C LYS A 282 -56.65 -21.03 20.89
N PRO A 283 -57.67 -21.81 21.33
CA PRO A 283 -58.92 -21.23 21.82
C PRO A 283 -58.71 -20.64 23.23
N LEU A 284 -59.36 -19.50 23.49
CA LEU A 284 -59.53 -19.00 24.86
C LEU A 284 -60.33 -20.01 25.69
N ARG A 285 -59.91 -20.19 26.95
CA ARG A 285 -60.86 -20.53 28.02
C ARG A 285 -60.61 -19.62 29.23
N THR A 286 -61.75 -19.18 29.77
CA THR A 286 -62.00 -18.48 31.02
C THR A 286 -61.54 -19.25 32.24
#